data_AF-A0A6G3ZE87-F1
#
_entry.id   AF-A0A6G3ZE87-F1
#
_cell.length_a   1.000
_cell.length_b   1.000
_cell.length_c   1.000
_cell.angle_alpha   90.00
_cell.angle_beta   90.00
_cell.angle_gamma   90.00
#
_symmetry.space_group_name_H-M   'P 1'
#
loop_
_entity.id
_entity.type
_entity.pdbx_description
1 polymer ?
#
loop_
_entity_poly.entity_id
_entity_poly.type
_entity_poly.pdbx_seq_one_letter_code
_entity_poly.pdbx_strand_id
1 'polypeptide(L)'
;MNNIKGKTGVLLVNLGTPDSPRTKDVRKYLREFLMDKRVIDIPFITRWMLVNLIIAPFRAPKSAKIYQELWEERGSPLMFYGEDVKSLLQTALGDKYI
;
A
#
# COMPACT_ATOMS: atom_id res chain seq x y z
N MET A 1 -29.11 24.02 -23.02
CA MET A 1 -28.20 22.86 -23.14
C MET A 1 -27.92 22.37 -21.73
N ASN A 2 -28.47 21.21 -21.36
CA ASN A 2 -28.33 20.65 -20.02
C ASN A 2 -26.88 20.16 -19.81
N ASN A 3 -26.12 20.95 -19.06
CA ASN A 3 -24.73 20.65 -18.72
C ASN A 3 -24.72 19.65 -17.56
N ILE A 4 -24.92 18.36 -17.83
CA ILE A 4 -24.62 17.31 -16.85
C ILE A 4 -23.08 17.21 -16.77
N LYS A 5 -22.45 18.17 -16.08
CA LYS A 5 -21.06 18.02 -15.64
C LYS A 5 -21.09 17.09 -14.44
N GLY A 6 -20.68 15.84 -14.65
CA GLY A 6 -20.42 14.91 -13.55
C GLY A 6 -19.36 15.47 -12.59
N LYS A 7 -19.26 14.87 -11.40
CA LYS A 7 -18.22 15.24 -10.43
C LYS A 7 -16.85 14.77 -10.93
N THR A 8 -15.79 15.50 -10.58
CA THR A 8 -14.40 15.13 -10.91
C THR A 8 -13.86 14.17 -9.86
N GLY A 9 -13.43 12.97 -10.26
CA GLY A 9 -12.78 12.02 -9.36
C GLY A 9 -11.32 12.34 -9.08
N VAL A 10 -10.90 12.26 -7.82
CA VAL A 10 -9.51 12.44 -7.38
C VAL A 10 -9.03 11.15 -6.72
N LEU A 11 -8.06 10.48 -7.36
CA LEU A 11 -7.50 9.24 -6.84
C LEU A 11 -6.20 9.51 -6.07
N LEU A 12 -6.23 9.31 -4.75
CA LEU A 12 -5.03 9.27 -3.93
C LEU A 12 -4.41 7.88 -3.99
N VAL A 13 -3.15 7.80 -4.45
CA VAL A 13 -2.42 6.55 -4.63
C VAL A 13 -1.21 6.48 -3.71
N ASN A 14 -0.97 5.30 -3.16
CA ASN A 14 0.20 4.98 -2.35
C ASN A 14 0.57 3.51 -2.57
N LEU A 15 1.76 3.11 -2.13
CA LEU A 15 2.23 1.72 -2.12
C LEU A 15 1.41 0.84 -1.17
N GLY A 16 0.77 1.46 -0.16
CA GLY A 16 0.02 0.77 0.87
C GLY A 16 0.91 0.21 1.97
N THR A 17 0.31 -0.65 2.80
CA THR A 17 0.90 -1.22 4.00
C THR A 17 0.34 -2.63 4.17
N PRO A 18 1.05 -3.55 4.86
CA PRO A 18 0.49 -4.85 5.19
C PRO A 18 -0.79 -4.73 6.04
N ASP A 19 -1.67 -5.73 5.92
CA ASP A 19 -2.95 -5.83 6.65
C ASP A 19 -2.75 -5.86 8.17
N SER A 20 -1.60 -6.33 8.64
CA SER A 20 -1.21 -6.33 10.05
C SER A 20 0.31 -6.39 10.21
N PRO A 21 0.86 -6.13 11.40
CA PRO A 21 2.30 -6.19 11.63
C PRO A 21 2.78 -7.64 11.83
N ARG A 22 1.91 -8.65 11.63
CA ARG A 22 2.29 -10.07 11.72
C ARG A 22 3.14 -10.47 10.53
N THR A 23 4.15 -11.29 10.79
CA THR A 23 5.08 -11.80 9.76
C THR A 23 4.39 -12.42 8.54
N LYS A 24 3.24 -13.09 8.72
CA LYS A 24 2.49 -13.67 7.59
C LYS A 24 1.97 -12.61 6.62
N ASP A 25 1.41 -11.53 7.16
CA ASP A 25 0.77 -10.47 6.37
C ASP A 25 1.84 -9.57 5.74
N VAL A 26 2.92 -9.29 6.47
CA VAL A 26 4.12 -8.63 5.93
C VAL A 26 4.76 -9.45 4.80
N ARG A 27 4.82 -10.78 4.94
CA ARG A 27 5.34 -11.66 3.88
C ARG A 27 4.47 -11.62 2.64
N LYS A 28 3.14 -11.62 2.80
CA LYS A 28 2.18 -11.49 1.70
C LYS A 28 2.39 -10.16 0.96
N TYR A 29 2.41 -9.05 1.69
CA TYR A 29 2.68 -7.72 1.14
C TYR A 29 4.01 -7.65 0.38
N LEU A 30 5.11 -8.15 0.96
CA LEU A 30 6.41 -8.16 0.28
C LEU A 30 6.41 -8.98 -1.00
N ARG A 31 5.68 -10.10 -1.04
CA ARG A 31 5.55 -10.91 -2.26
C ARG A 31 4.78 -10.16 -3.33
N GLU A 32 3.65 -9.56 -2.99
CA GLU A 32 2.83 -8.78 -3.92
C GLU A 32 3.62 -7.59 -4.50
N PHE A 33 4.29 -6.82 -3.63
CA PHE A 33 5.08 -5.66 -4.01
C PHE A 33 6.29 -6.03 -4.89
N LEU A 34 7.10 -7.02 -4.48
CA LEU A 34 8.35 -7.34 -5.18
C LEU A 34 8.15 -8.24 -6.41
N MET A 35 6.99 -8.87 -6.58
CA MET A 35 6.66 -9.62 -7.80
C MET A 35 6.24 -8.72 -8.96
N ASP A 36 5.95 -7.44 -8.72
CA ASP A 36 5.67 -6.47 -9.77
C ASP A 36 6.93 -6.22 -10.62
N LYS A 37 6.78 -6.34 -11.94
CA LYS A 37 7.82 -6.04 -12.93
C LYS A 37 8.27 -4.59 -12.93
N ARG A 38 7.43 -3.67 -12.46
CA ARG A 38 7.76 -2.25 -12.32
C ARG A 38 8.65 -1.96 -11.11
N VAL A 39 8.74 -2.90 -10.17
CA VAL A 39 9.58 -2.79 -8.96
C VAL A 39 10.90 -3.53 -9.14
N ILE A 40 10.86 -4.75 -9.68
CA ILE A 40 12.07 -5.53 -10.02
C ILE A 40 12.02 -5.96 -11.48
N ASP A 41 12.90 -5.37 -12.30
CA ASP A 41 12.99 -5.60 -13.74
C ASP A 41 13.94 -6.77 -14.10
N ILE A 42 13.57 -7.99 -13.67
CA ILE A 42 14.22 -9.24 -14.10
C ILE A 42 13.16 -10.23 -14.62
N PRO A 43 13.55 -11.26 -15.41
CA PRO A 43 12.60 -12.24 -15.93
C PRO A 43 11.73 -12.89 -14.84
N PHE A 44 10.49 -13.25 -15.18
CA PHE A 44 9.50 -13.71 -14.21
C PHE A 44 9.98 -14.88 -13.35
N ILE A 45 10.59 -15.90 -13.96
CA ILE A 45 11.05 -17.10 -13.26
C ILE A 45 12.15 -16.76 -12.25
N THR A 46 13.14 -15.96 -12.67
CA THR A 46 14.22 -15.49 -11.78
C THR A 46 13.70 -14.59 -10.66
N ARG A 47 12.73 -13.72 -10.95
CA ARG A 47 12.07 -12.87 -9.95
C ARG A 47 11.30 -13.71 -8.95
N TRP A 48 10.53 -14.68 -9.44
CA TRP A 48 9.75 -15.57 -8.58
C TRP A 48 10.64 -16.34 -7.61
N MET A 49 11.75 -16.91 -8.08
CA MET A 49 12.71 -17.62 -7.23
C MET A 49 13.33 -16.68 -6.19
N LEU A 50 13.85 -15.53 -6.63
CA LEU A 50 14.46 -14.55 -5.73
C LEU A 50 13.48 -14.09 -4.64
N VAL A 51 12.26 -13.71 -5.02
CA VAL A 51 11.27 -13.16 -4.10
C VAL A 51 10.74 -14.24 -3.15
N ASN A 52 10.33 -15.41 -3.67
CA ASN A 52 9.65 -16.41 -2.85
C ASN A 52 10.58 -17.28 -2.02
N LEU A 53 11.80 -17.53 -2.48
CA LEU A 53 12.77 -18.39 -1.80
C LEU A 53 13.76 -17.60 -0.93
N ILE A 54 14.13 -16.37 -1.33
CA ILE A 54 15.19 -15.60 -0.66
C ILE A 54 14.65 -14.34 0.02
N ILE A 55 13.91 -13.47 -0.67
CA ILE A 55 13.57 -12.18 -0.05
C ILE A 55 12.44 -12.35 0.97
N ALA A 56 11.29 -12.91 0.59
CA ALA A 56 10.12 -12.97 1.45
C ALA A 56 10.31 -13.84 2.72
N PRO A 57 11.01 -15.00 2.69
CA PRO A 57 11.22 -15.81 3.89
C PRO A 57 12.16 -15.13 4.90
N PHE A 58 13.24 -14.51 4.43
CA PHE A 58 14.30 -13.96 5.28
C PHE A 58 14.03 -12.50 5.70
N ARG A 59 13.40 -11.69 4.84
CA ARG A 59 13.12 -10.27 5.11
C ARG A 59 11.84 -10.07 5.92
N ALA A 60 10.80 -10.86 5.69
CA ALA A 60 9.51 -10.65 6.34
C ALA A 60 9.58 -10.61 7.88
N PRO A 61 10.33 -11.50 8.57
CA PRO A 61 10.42 -11.42 10.04
C PRO A 61 11.10 -10.14 10.53
N LYS A 62 12.13 -9.65 9.81
CA LYS A 62 12.83 -8.41 10.17
C LYS A 62 11.94 -7.19 9.95
N SER A 63 11.26 -7.12 8.80
CA SER A 63 10.30 -6.05 8.51
C SER A 63 9.12 -6.06 9.45
N ALA A 64 8.61 -7.24 9.84
CA ALA A 64 7.49 -7.35 10.76
C ALA A 64 7.79 -6.71 12.12
N LYS A 65 9.01 -6.87 12.66
CA LYS A 65 9.42 -6.21 13.91
C LYS A 65 9.30 -4.69 13.81
N ILE A 66 9.78 -4.11 12.71
CA ILE A 66 9.68 -2.66 12.48
C ILE A 66 8.22 -2.23 12.35
N TYR A 67 7.40 -2.99 11.63
CA TYR A 67 5.96 -2.72 11.55
C TYR A 67 5.29 -2.80 12.91
N GLN A 68 5.70 -3.72 13.79
CA GLN A 68 5.18 -3.85 15.16
C GLN A 68 5.57 -2.64 16.02
N GLU A 69 6.80 -2.15 15.90
CA GLU A 69 7.30 -0.97 16.63
C GLU A 69 6.52 0.30 16.28
N LEU A 70 6.06 0.42 15.03
CA LEU A 70 5.31 1.57 14.53
C LEU A 70 3.79 1.36 14.56
N TRP A 71 3.30 0.19 15.00
CA TRP A 71 1.89 -0.12 14.94
C TRP A 71 1.14 0.57 16.07
N GLU A 72 0.10 1.32 15.72
CA GLU A 72 -0.77 1.98 16.69
C GLU A 72 -2.11 1.26 16.81
N GLU A 73 -2.93 1.65 17.79
CA GLU A 73 -4.30 1.13 17.95
C GLU A 73 -5.14 1.37 16.68
N ARG A 74 -4.90 2.51 16.01
CA ARG A 74 -5.55 2.88 14.75
C ARG A 74 -5.01 2.11 13.53
N GLY A 75 -3.97 1.29 13.71
CA GLY A 75 -3.33 0.50 12.66
C GLY A 75 -2.03 1.11 12.15
N SER A 76 -1.73 0.89 10.87
CA SER A 76 -0.54 1.44 10.22
C SER A 76 -0.64 2.96 10.07
N PRO A 77 0.36 3.73 10.54
CA PRO A 77 0.43 5.18 10.33
C PRO A 77 0.21 5.62 8.89
N LEU A 78 0.79 4.89 7.94
CA LEU A 78 0.65 5.22 6.52
C LEU A 78 -0.81 5.13 6.04
N MET A 79 -1.58 4.19 6.58
CA MET A 79 -2.98 4.00 6.21
C MET A 79 -3.85 5.09 6.81
N PHE A 80 -3.77 5.28 8.13
CA PHE A 80 -4.70 6.19 8.79
C PHE A 80 -4.40 7.66 8.47
N TYR A 81 -3.12 8.06 8.31
CA TYR A 81 -2.81 9.39 7.80
C TYR A 81 -3.24 9.56 6.34
N GLY A 82 -3.25 8.49 5.54
CA GLY A 82 -3.80 8.50 4.18
C GLY A 82 -5.30 8.79 4.15
N GLU A 83 -6.06 8.14 5.02
CA GLU A 83 -7.51 8.40 5.17
C GLU A 83 -7.79 9.81 5.72
N ASP A 84 -6.94 10.32 6.63
CA ASP A 84 -7.05 11.70 7.12
C ASP A 84 -6.82 12.71 5.99
N VAL A 85 -5.75 12.52 5.19
CA VAL A 85 -5.45 13.37 4.03
C VAL A 85 -6.59 13.33 3.02
N LYS A 86 -7.12 12.15 2.72
CA LYS A 86 -8.29 11.98 1.85
C LYS A 86 -9.49 12.78 2.34
N SER A 87 -9.80 12.69 3.63
CA SER A 87 -10.94 13.39 4.23
C SER A 87 -10.76 14.90 4.19
N LEU A 88 -9.58 15.39 4.57
CA LEU A 88 -9.23 16.82 4.53
C LEU A 88 -9.26 17.38 3.09
N LEU A 89 -8.75 16.60 2.13
CA LEU A 89 -8.79 16.98 0.72
C LEU A 89 -10.22 17.05 0.18
N GLN A 90 -11.07 16.07 0.51
CA GLN A 90 -12.49 16.09 0.12
C GLN A 90 -13.20 17.33 0.65
N THR A 91 -12.94 17.71 1.91
CA THR A 91 -13.48 18.94 2.50
C THR A 91 -12.97 20.19 1.78
N ALA A 92 -11.68 20.24 1.44
CA ALA A 92 -11.09 21.39 0.75
C ALA A 92 -11.60 21.56 -0.70
N LEU A 93 -11.87 20.46 -1.40
CA LEU A 93 -12.33 20.46 -2.79
C LEU A 93 -13.84 20.67 -2.94
N GLY A 94 -14.64 20.21 -1.96
CA GLY A 94 -16.09 20.34 -1.94
C GLY A 94 -16.84 19.44 -2.94
N ASP A 95 -18.14 19.66 -3.08
CA ASP A 95 -19.08 18.71 -3.71
C ASP A 95 -18.90 18.48 -5.22
N LYS A 96 -18.08 19.30 -5.87
CA LYS A 96 -17.74 19.14 -7.29
C LYS A 96 -16.75 17.99 -7.52
N TYR A 97 -16.10 17.50 -6.46
CA TYR A 97 -15.11 16.44 -6.50
C TYR A 97 -15.57 15.22 -5.69
N ILE A 98 -15.07 14.05 -6.07
CA ILE A 98 -15.24 12.75 -5.38
C ILE A 98 -13.91 11.99 -5.29
#